data_AF-A0A7C6PBV6-F1
#
_entry.id   AF-A0A7C6PBV6-F1
#
_cell.length_a   1.000
_cell.length_b   1.000
_cell.length_c   1.000
_cell.angle_alpha   90.00
_cell.angle_beta   90.00
_cell.angle_gamma   90.00
#
_symmetry.space_group_name_H-M   'P 1'
#
loop_
_entity.id
_entity.type
_entity.pdbx_description
1 polymer ?
#
loop_
_entity_poly.entity_id
_entity_poly.type
_entity_poly.pdbx_seq_one_letter_code
_entity_poly.pdbx_strand_id
1 'polypeptide(L)'
;IFDKGDVNCYFLPDPNNPKSGTPEGVLTGRLDPPGFGSSGAPKMQDRRTVSNQLIRGEVEGQLTIRNCIFLNGSHFGIQMGNVGGKFDIYNNVFLANRMAACEIRSMNNKPGEATVEFHDNTVLFVWRRDPMPDSKDMGYGFRYMTGIDANVYRNIFGCIDFAGLDRTYIDADKSKEAARKTSAWDNRFFSNLEADLTLPSGGGKFMRIFARQFEDAEQLIEYEGNAEMSEAEINALAAVVDTPYLAGFLSMDGTASMDHNPNSSENIFRSALGMNLRGTSSYTVSMYMNQYPLEKAPALFGALKDFGAQKPPIW
;
A
#
# COMPACT_ATOMS: atom_id res chain seq x y z
N ILE A 1 -9.45 8.03 -14.39
CA ILE A 1 -9.53 6.99 -13.35
C ILE A 1 -8.82 5.75 -13.87
N PHE A 2 -7.92 5.16 -13.09
CA PHE A 2 -7.27 3.89 -13.36
C PHE A 2 -7.81 2.90 -12.32
N ASP A 3 -8.69 2.00 -12.75
CA ASP A 3 -9.34 1.03 -11.87
C ASP A 3 -9.16 -0.39 -12.41
N LYS A 4 -9.04 -1.36 -11.50
CA LYS A 4 -8.99 -2.79 -11.81
C LYS A 4 -10.05 -3.62 -11.09
N GLY A 5 -11.00 -3.00 -10.40
CA GLY A 5 -12.05 -3.71 -9.66
C GLY A 5 -12.74 -4.77 -10.52
N ASP A 6 -13.15 -4.42 -11.74
CA ASP A 6 -13.91 -5.36 -12.58
C ASP A 6 -13.05 -6.38 -13.34
N VAL A 7 -11.71 -6.26 -13.32
CA VAL A 7 -10.80 -7.22 -13.98
C VAL A 7 -10.15 -8.19 -13.00
N ASN A 8 -10.08 -7.82 -11.73
CA ASN A 8 -9.54 -8.66 -10.68
C ASN A 8 -10.45 -9.86 -10.38
N CYS A 9 -9.86 -10.91 -9.79
CA CYS A 9 -10.61 -12.05 -9.26
C CYS A 9 -10.74 -11.89 -7.74
N TYR A 10 -11.98 -11.88 -7.27
CA TYR A 10 -12.30 -11.86 -5.84
C TYR A 10 -13.01 -13.15 -5.44
N PHE A 11 -12.91 -13.49 -4.15
CA PHE A 11 -13.80 -14.46 -3.56
C PHE A 11 -15.25 -13.95 -3.61
N LEU A 12 -16.22 -14.86 -3.74
CA LEU A 12 -17.62 -14.49 -3.67
C LEU A 12 -17.93 -13.97 -2.27
N PRO A 13 -18.71 -12.88 -2.14
CA PRO A 13 -19.03 -12.31 -0.84
C PRO A 13 -19.86 -13.30 -0.02
N ASP A 14 -19.34 -13.69 1.14
CA ASP A 14 -20.01 -14.59 2.08
C ASP A 14 -19.55 -14.29 3.52
N PRO A 15 -20.26 -13.41 4.25
CA PRO A 15 -19.91 -13.04 5.62
C PRO A 15 -19.91 -14.20 6.62
N ASN A 16 -20.59 -15.32 6.31
CA ASN A 16 -20.64 -16.49 7.17
C ASN A 16 -19.45 -17.44 6.95
N ASN A 17 -18.67 -17.21 5.90
CA ASN A 17 -17.50 -18.02 5.58
C ASN A 17 -16.21 -17.22 5.83
N PRO A 18 -15.46 -17.50 6.92
CA PRO A 18 -14.26 -16.74 7.26
C PRO A 18 -13.14 -16.84 6.20
N LYS A 19 -13.22 -17.81 5.29
CA LYS A 19 -12.27 -17.96 4.18
C LYS A 19 -12.51 -17.00 3.02
N SER A 20 -13.71 -16.41 2.95
CA SER A 20 -14.09 -15.40 1.95
C SER A 20 -13.52 -14.02 2.27
N GLY A 21 -13.27 -13.72 3.55
CA GLY A 21 -12.83 -12.39 4.02
C GLY A 21 -13.80 -11.28 3.59
N THR A 22 -15.06 -11.40 3.99
CA THR A 22 -16.14 -10.49 3.58
C THR A 22 -16.70 -9.76 4.80
N PRO A 23 -16.21 -8.54 5.13
CA PRO A 23 -16.89 -7.68 6.08
C PRO A 23 -18.33 -7.40 5.65
N GLU A 24 -19.21 -7.05 6.59
CA GLU A 24 -20.59 -6.72 6.25
C GLU A 24 -20.65 -5.46 5.36
N GLY A 25 -21.42 -5.53 4.27
CA GLY A 25 -21.69 -4.39 3.39
C GLY A 25 -20.64 -4.07 2.32
N VAL A 26 -19.52 -4.80 2.24
CA VAL A 26 -18.55 -4.63 1.13
C VAL A 26 -19.00 -5.37 -0.14
N LEU A 27 -18.51 -4.92 -1.31
CA LEU A 27 -18.96 -5.42 -2.62
C LEU A 27 -18.58 -6.87 -2.93
N THR A 28 -17.40 -7.29 -2.46
CA THR A 28 -16.82 -8.60 -2.78
C THR A 28 -16.25 -9.24 -1.54
N GLY A 29 -15.96 -10.54 -1.59
CA GLY A 29 -14.97 -11.13 -0.70
C GLY A 29 -13.57 -10.56 -0.98
N ARG A 30 -12.58 -11.06 -0.24
CA ARG A 30 -11.19 -10.63 -0.39
C ARG A 30 -10.66 -10.89 -1.80
N LEU A 31 -9.60 -10.18 -2.19
CA LEU A 31 -8.90 -10.46 -3.43
C LEU A 31 -8.32 -11.89 -3.42
N ASP A 32 -8.31 -12.55 -4.58
CA ASP A 32 -7.47 -13.70 -4.87
C ASP A 32 -6.16 -13.23 -5.54
N PRO A 33 -5.08 -12.98 -4.77
CA PRO A 33 -3.87 -12.39 -5.33
C PRO A 33 -3.05 -13.40 -6.16
N PRO A 34 -2.29 -12.93 -7.15
CA PRO A 34 -1.46 -13.79 -7.99
C PRO A 34 -0.44 -14.58 -7.18
N GLY A 35 -0.32 -15.88 -7.47
CA GLY A 35 0.63 -16.77 -6.80
C GLY A 35 0.13 -17.36 -5.48
N PHE A 36 -1.06 -16.96 -5.00
CA PHE A 36 -1.68 -17.57 -3.83
C PHE A 36 -2.65 -18.68 -4.24
N GLY A 37 -2.60 -19.79 -3.50
CA GLY A 37 -3.56 -20.88 -3.64
C GLY A 37 -4.94 -20.49 -3.10
N SER A 38 -5.97 -21.21 -3.53
CA SER A 38 -7.33 -21.02 -3.03
C SER A 38 -7.42 -21.30 -1.53
N SER A 39 -8.14 -20.47 -0.77
CA SER A 39 -8.55 -20.78 0.62
C SER A 39 -9.59 -21.90 0.70
N GLY A 40 -10.11 -22.35 -0.45
CA GLY A 40 -11.24 -23.27 -0.56
C GLY A 40 -12.60 -22.57 -0.58
N ALA A 41 -12.66 -21.24 -0.40
CA ALA A 41 -13.89 -20.48 -0.61
C ALA A 41 -14.21 -20.33 -2.11
N PRO A 42 -15.49 -20.27 -2.50
CA PRO A 42 -15.90 -19.93 -3.86
C PRO A 42 -15.37 -18.56 -4.30
N LYS A 43 -14.98 -18.45 -5.56
CA LYS A 43 -14.50 -17.20 -6.17
C LYS A 43 -15.12 -16.98 -7.54
N MET A 44 -14.98 -15.77 -8.07
CA MET A 44 -15.47 -15.43 -9.41
C MET A 44 -14.96 -16.42 -10.46
N GLN A 45 -15.87 -16.90 -11.30
CA GLN A 45 -15.54 -17.76 -12.44
C GLN A 45 -14.92 -16.92 -13.56
N ASP A 46 -14.03 -17.54 -14.35
CA ASP A 46 -13.39 -16.94 -15.55
C ASP A 46 -12.58 -15.65 -15.33
N ARG A 47 -12.27 -15.30 -14.07
CA ARG A 47 -11.38 -14.19 -13.73
C ARG A 47 -10.10 -14.69 -13.09
N ARG A 48 -8.99 -14.02 -13.41
CA ARG A 48 -7.71 -14.20 -12.74
C ARG A 48 -7.09 -12.84 -12.51
N THR A 49 -6.74 -12.56 -11.26
CA THR A 49 -5.95 -11.38 -10.91
C THR A 49 -4.57 -11.49 -11.56
N VAL A 50 -4.09 -10.40 -12.14
CA VAL A 50 -2.75 -10.28 -12.72
C VAL A 50 -1.94 -9.28 -11.90
N SER A 51 -0.67 -9.57 -11.65
CA SER A 51 0.25 -8.63 -10.99
C SER A 51 0.78 -7.64 -12.02
N ASN A 52 0.09 -6.52 -12.20
CA ASN A 52 0.57 -5.40 -12.99
C ASN A 52 0.20 -4.08 -12.32
N GLN A 53 1.07 -3.09 -12.45
CA GLN A 53 0.86 -1.74 -11.95
C GLN A 53 -0.34 -1.08 -12.66
N LEU A 54 -0.93 -0.04 -12.07
CA LEU A 54 -1.85 0.83 -12.81
C LEU A 54 -1.08 1.74 -13.77
N ILE A 55 0.03 2.33 -13.32
CA ILE A 55 1.01 3.01 -14.17
C ILE A 55 2.39 2.42 -13.96
N ARG A 56 3.08 2.13 -15.08
CA ARG A 56 4.48 1.72 -15.10
C ARG A 56 5.21 2.36 -16.27
N GLY A 57 6.53 2.49 -16.15
CA GLY A 57 7.39 2.98 -17.22
C GLY A 57 8.69 3.57 -16.70
N GLU A 58 9.52 4.01 -17.63
CA GLU A 58 10.76 4.72 -17.37
C GLU A 58 10.74 6.00 -18.22
N VAL A 59 10.88 7.16 -17.58
CA VAL A 59 10.71 8.46 -18.22
C VAL A 59 11.81 9.41 -17.77
N GLU A 60 12.35 10.18 -18.71
CA GLU A 60 13.24 11.32 -18.47
C GLU A 60 12.46 12.64 -18.61
N GLY A 61 12.87 13.67 -17.90
CA GLY A 61 12.35 15.03 -18.01
C GLY A 61 11.36 15.40 -16.90
N GLN A 62 10.38 16.24 -17.25
CA GLN A 62 9.34 16.68 -16.34
C GLN A 62 8.07 15.85 -16.57
N LEU A 63 7.64 15.11 -15.55
CA LEU A 63 6.40 14.33 -15.56
C LEU A 63 5.45 14.86 -14.50
N THR A 64 4.20 15.14 -14.89
CA THR A 64 3.14 15.51 -13.95
C THR A 64 2.03 14.47 -13.97
N ILE A 65 1.67 13.95 -12.80
CA ILE A 65 0.51 13.07 -12.61
C ILE A 65 -0.40 13.73 -11.57
N ARG A 66 -1.55 14.23 -12.01
CA ARG A 66 -2.48 14.96 -11.14
C ARG A 66 -3.94 14.71 -11.45
N ASN A 67 -4.80 14.93 -10.45
CA ASN A 67 -6.25 14.79 -10.55
C ASN A 67 -6.70 13.38 -10.96
N CYS A 68 -5.90 12.37 -10.63
CA CYS A 68 -6.16 10.98 -10.97
C CYS A 68 -6.73 10.20 -9.77
N ILE A 69 -7.45 9.13 -10.07
CA ILE A 69 -7.84 8.10 -9.10
C ILE A 69 -7.14 6.80 -9.52
N PHE A 70 -6.42 6.19 -8.58
CA PHE A 70 -5.73 4.90 -8.70
C PHE A 70 -6.41 3.90 -7.77
N LEU A 71 -7.26 3.05 -8.33
CA LEU A 71 -8.25 2.28 -7.60
C LEU A 71 -8.10 0.76 -7.82
N ASN A 72 -8.30 -0.02 -6.75
CA ASN A 72 -8.36 -1.49 -6.78
C ASN A 72 -7.15 -2.13 -7.49
N GLY A 73 -5.96 -1.52 -7.41
CA GLY A 73 -4.75 -2.04 -8.05
C GLY A 73 -4.28 -3.32 -7.38
N SER A 74 -4.27 -4.45 -8.11
CA SER A 74 -3.75 -5.75 -7.64
C SER A 74 -2.22 -5.81 -7.44
N HIS A 75 -1.55 -4.68 -7.69
CA HIS A 75 -0.13 -4.41 -7.56
C HIS A 75 0.02 -2.89 -7.30
N PHE A 76 1.19 -2.29 -7.50
CA PHE A 76 1.38 -0.86 -7.25
C PHE A 76 0.38 0.03 -8.00
N GLY A 77 -0.04 1.13 -7.38
CA GLY A 77 -0.73 2.21 -8.08
C GLY A 77 0.19 2.80 -9.15
N ILE A 78 1.32 3.38 -8.72
CA ILE A 78 2.39 3.83 -9.60
C ILE A 78 3.68 3.11 -9.22
N GLN A 79 4.35 2.52 -10.19
CA GLN A 79 5.75 2.10 -10.04
C GLN A 79 6.53 2.47 -11.30
N MET A 80 7.42 3.45 -11.20
CA MET A 80 8.15 4.01 -12.36
C MET A 80 9.62 4.27 -12.06
N GLY A 81 10.44 4.24 -13.11
CA GLY A 81 11.81 4.74 -13.08
C GLY A 81 11.89 6.19 -13.56
N ASN A 82 12.49 7.07 -12.76
CA ASN A 82 12.88 8.40 -13.18
C ASN A 82 14.30 8.34 -13.76
N VAL A 83 14.42 8.54 -15.08
CA VAL A 83 15.68 8.50 -15.84
C VAL A 83 16.46 9.81 -15.73
N GLY A 84 15.88 10.83 -15.08
CA GLY A 84 16.50 12.13 -14.83
C GLY A 84 15.45 13.22 -14.98
N GLY A 85 15.51 14.26 -14.15
CA GLY A 85 14.52 15.33 -14.10
C GLY A 85 13.56 15.21 -12.92
N LYS A 86 12.41 15.90 -13.02
CA LYS A 86 11.48 16.13 -11.90
C LYS A 86 10.13 15.49 -12.17
N PHE A 87 9.72 14.61 -11.28
CA PHE A 87 8.35 14.09 -11.26
C PHE A 87 7.53 14.86 -10.23
N ASP A 88 6.30 15.20 -10.59
CA ASP A 88 5.38 15.95 -9.75
C ASP A 88 4.04 15.21 -9.69
N ILE A 89 3.78 14.53 -8.58
CA ILE A 89 2.66 13.61 -8.39
C ILE A 89 1.77 14.17 -7.28
N TYR A 90 0.70 14.84 -7.67
CA TYR A 90 -0.12 15.57 -6.72
C TYR A 90 -1.60 15.61 -7.01
N ASN A 91 -2.39 15.90 -5.98
CA ASN A 91 -3.84 15.99 -6.11
C ASN A 91 -4.45 14.69 -6.67
N ASN A 92 -3.99 13.53 -6.21
CA ASN A 92 -4.51 12.23 -6.62
C ASN A 92 -5.12 11.45 -5.45
N VAL A 93 -6.03 10.54 -5.77
CA VAL A 93 -6.58 9.56 -4.83
C VAL A 93 -5.99 8.19 -5.14
N PHE A 94 -5.32 7.58 -4.17
CA PHE A 94 -4.87 6.19 -4.22
C PHE A 94 -5.70 5.38 -3.23
N LEU A 95 -6.37 4.34 -3.73
CA LEU A 95 -7.39 3.65 -2.97
C LEU A 95 -7.41 2.15 -3.27
N ALA A 96 -7.36 1.31 -2.23
CA ALA A 96 -7.40 -0.15 -2.37
C ALA A 96 -6.30 -0.71 -3.31
N ASN A 97 -5.06 -0.22 -3.16
CA ASN A 97 -3.92 -0.71 -3.94
C ASN A 97 -3.11 -1.75 -3.13
N ARG A 98 -2.63 -2.79 -3.80
CA ARG A 98 -1.69 -3.76 -3.22
C ARG A 98 -0.26 -3.26 -3.37
N MET A 99 0.66 -3.78 -2.56
CA MET A 99 2.09 -3.48 -2.61
C MET A 99 2.44 -2.06 -2.13
N ALA A 100 2.16 -1.05 -2.93
CA ALA A 100 2.27 0.34 -2.51
C ALA A 100 1.41 1.25 -3.39
N ALA A 101 1.01 2.42 -2.87
CA ALA A 101 0.33 3.40 -3.70
C ALA A 101 1.29 4.03 -4.71
N CYS A 102 2.50 4.42 -4.30
CA CYS A 102 3.50 5.01 -5.18
C CYS A 102 4.94 4.57 -4.85
N GLU A 103 5.66 4.13 -5.88
CA GLU A 103 7.10 3.85 -5.83
C GLU A 103 7.79 4.48 -7.04
N ILE A 104 8.71 5.42 -6.80
CA ILE A 104 9.53 6.02 -7.84
C ILE A 104 10.98 5.72 -7.53
N ARG A 105 11.68 5.06 -8.46
CA ARG A 105 13.12 4.79 -8.35
C ARG A 105 13.91 5.69 -9.27
N SER A 106 15.10 6.10 -8.83
CA SER A 106 16.07 6.72 -9.73
C SER A 106 16.70 5.63 -10.62
N MET A 107 16.88 5.96 -11.89
CA MET A 107 17.65 5.14 -12.83
C MET A 107 19.08 5.68 -13.01
N ASN A 108 19.45 6.70 -12.22
CA ASN A 108 20.71 7.42 -12.34
C ASN A 108 21.75 6.98 -11.33
N ASN A 109 23.01 7.14 -11.72
CA ASN A 109 24.15 6.82 -10.87
C ASN A 109 24.55 7.99 -9.97
N LYS A 110 24.10 9.22 -10.22
CA LYS A 110 24.45 10.39 -9.41
C LYS A 110 23.21 10.88 -8.62
N PRO A 111 23.35 11.17 -7.32
CA PRO A 111 22.28 11.78 -6.52
C PRO A 111 21.82 13.11 -7.11
N GLY A 112 20.55 13.46 -6.89
CA GLY A 112 19.96 14.74 -7.31
C GLY A 112 19.62 14.87 -8.79
N GLU A 113 19.99 13.91 -9.64
CA GLU A 113 19.58 13.91 -11.06
C GLU A 113 18.10 13.56 -11.25
N ALA A 114 17.51 12.85 -10.29
CA ALA A 114 16.11 12.45 -10.30
C ALA A 114 15.42 12.90 -9.02
N THR A 115 14.36 13.71 -9.15
CA THR A 115 13.57 14.22 -8.04
C THR A 115 12.10 13.84 -8.17
N VAL A 116 11.42 13.71 -7.04
CA VAL A 116 9.97 13.52 -6.97
C VAL A 116 9.34 14.40 -5.89
N GLU A 117 8.29 15.11 -6.27
CA GLU A 117 7.35 15.72 -5.34
C GLU A 117 6.12 14.82 -5.26
N PHE A 118 5.74 14.41 -4.05
CA PHE A 118 4.52 13.65 -3.82
C PHE A 118 3.67 14.40 -2.79
N HIS A 119 2.69 15.17 -3.27
CA HIS A 119 1.98 16.09 -2.39
C HIS A 119 0.50 16.23 -2.64
N ASP A 120 -0.26 16.67 -1.63
CA ASP A 120 -1.70 16.86 -1.74
C ASP A 120 -2.41 15.59 -2.27
N ASN A 121 -1.96 14.38 -1.92
CA ASN A 121 -2.60 13.12 -2.32
C ASN A 121 -3.35 12.49 -1.15
N THR A 122 -4.50 11.86 -1.43
CA THR A 122 -5.22 11.02 -0.45
C THR A 122 -4.90 9.56 -0.72
N VAL A 123 -4.22 8.89 0.21
CA VAL A 123 -3.73 7.52 0.08
C VAL A 123 -4.36 6.65 1.17
N LEU A 124 -5.32 5.81 0.78
CA LEU A 124 -6.10 4.99 1.70
C LEU A 124 -6.14 3.52 1.29
N PHE A 125 -6.25 2.63 2.28
CA PHE A 125 -6.43 1.19 2.06
C PHE A 125 -5.33 0.60 1.17
N VAL A 126 -4.07 0.79 1.55
CA VAL A 126 -2.95 0.16 0.85
C VAL A 126 -2.60 -1.14 1.56
N TRP A 127 -2.53 -2.23 0.80
CA TRP A 127 -2.47 -3.59 1.32
C TRP A 127 -1.12 -4.24 1.07
N ARG A 128 -0.70 -5.06 2.03
CA ARG A 128 0.52 -5.87 1.91
C ARG A 128 0.44 -6.85 0.75
N ARG A 129 1.59 -7.42 0.34
CA ARG A 129 1.65 -8.39 -0.76
C ARG A 129 0.77 -9.60 -0.47
N ASP A 130 0.81 -10.11 0.75
CA ASP A 130 0.26 -11.42 1.06
C ASP A 130 -0.93 -11.30 2.01
N PRO A 131 -2.03 -12.03 1.78
CA PRO A 131 -3.20 -12.01 2.67
C PRO A 131 -2.96 -12.77 3.99
N MET A 132 -1.73 -13.23 4.26
CA MET A 132 -1.43 -14.04 5.44
C MET A 132 -1.03 -13.12 6.61
N PRO A 133 -1.67 -13.20 7.79
CA PRO A 133 -1.43 -12.28 8.90
C PRO A 133 0.02 -12.16 9.34
N ASP A 134 0.76 -13.28 9.31
CA ASP A 134 2.16 -13.37 9.73
C ASP A 134 3.17 -12.92 8.66
N SER A 135 2.74 -12.76 7.40
CA SER A 135 3.59 -12.20 6.34
C SER A 135 3.42 -10.69 6.33
N LYS A 136 4.51 -9.97 6.57
CA LYS A 136 4.55 -8.50 6.59
C LYS A 136 5.53 -7.96 5.55
N ASP A 137 5.22 -8.21 4.28
CA ASP A 137 5.95 -7.65 3.13
C ASP A 137 5.06 -6.67 2.36
N MET A 138 5.60 -5.49 2.03
CA MET A 138 4.92 -4.39 1.35
C MET A 138 3.76 -3.77 2.17
N GLY A 139 2.86 -3.04 1.51
CA GLY A 139 1.73 -2.34 2.14
C GLY A 139 2.07 -0.89 2.47
N TYR A 140 2.66 -0.16 1.53
CA TYR A 140 3.19 1.19 1.78
C TYR A 140 2.45 2.30 1.05
N GLY A 141 2.25 3.46 1.68
CA GLY A 141 1.72 4.63 0.97
C GLY A 141 2.71 5.13 -0.09
N PHE A 142 3.84 5.68 0.35
CA PHE A 142 4.91 6.15 -0.54
C PHE A 142 6.25 5.50 -0.17
N ARG A 143 7.06 5.15 -1.18
CA ARG A 143 8.36 4.51 -0.99
C ARG A 143 9.52 5.38 -1.48
N TYR A 144 10.45 5.65 -0.57
CA TYR A 144 11.69 6.37 -0.83
C TYR A 144 12.77 5.42 -1.36
N MET A 145 12.74 5.17 -2.66
CA MET A 145 13.70 4.26 -3.30
C MET A 145 15.10 4.87 -3.36
N THR A 146 16.11 4.02 -3.59
CA THR A 146 17.52 4.47 -3.73
C THR A 146 17.70 5.49 -4.85
N GLY A 147 18.59 6.45 -4.62
CA GLY A 147 19.02 7.44 -5.61
C GLY A 147 17.99 8.52 -6.01
N ILE A 148 16.78 8.53 -5.43
CA ILE A 148 15.76 9.57 -5.67
C ILE A 148 15.80 10.60 -4.54
N ASP A 149 15.80 11.88 -4.89
CA ASP A 149 15.49 12.94 -3.95
C ASP A 149 13.97 13.10 -3.90
N ALA A 150 13.35 12.96 -2.72
CA ALA A 150 11.90 12.90 -2.59
C ALA A 150 11.39 13.86 -1.53
N ASN A 151 10.39 14.65 -1.90
CA ASN A 151 9.70 15.57 -1.01
C ASN A 151 8.23 15.17 -0.90
N VAL A 152 7.78 14.81 0.30
CA VAL A 152 6.47 14.21 0.55
C VAL A 152 5.67 15.07 1.53
N TYR A 153 4.63 15.76 1.08
CA TYR A 153 3.98 16.75 1.94
C TYR A 153 2.50 16.99 1.67
N ARG A 154 1.77 17.44 2.70
CA ARG A 154 0.33 17.71 2.62
C ARG A 154 -0.51 16.53 2.14
N ASN A 155 -0.04 15.29 2.31
CA ASN A 155 -0.81 14.11 1.96
C ASN A 155 -1.67 13.64 3.15
N ILE A 156 -2.68 12.83 2.85
CA ILE A 156 -3.37 12.00 3.83
C ILE A 156 -2.93 10.55 3.60
N PHE A 157 -2.38 9.90 4.62
CA PHE A 157 -2.03 8.48 4.62
C PHE A 157 -2.80 7.77 5.73
N GLY A 158 -3.71 6.88 5.36
CA GLY A 158 -4.43 6.16 6.40
C GLY A 158 -5.08 4.87 5.99
N CYS A 159 -5.42 4.08 7.00
CA CYS A 159 -5.85 2.70 6.80
C CYS A 159 -4.86 1.93 5.92
N ILE A 160 -3.56 2.07 6.20
CA ILE A 160 -2.50 1.37 5.46
C ILE A 160 -2.07 0.16 6.27
N ASP A 161 -2.07 -0.99 5.62
CA ASP A 161 -1.88 -2.31 6.22
C ASP A 161 -0.46 -2.53 6.77
N PHE A 162 0.53 -1.74 6.32
CA PHE A 162 1.85 -1.69 6.91
C PHE A 162 2.22 -0.27 7.35
N ALA A 163 2.75 0.58 6.47
CA ALA A 163 3.17 1.93 6.85
C ALA A 163 2.87 3.02 5.82
N GLY A 164 2.63 4.24 6.29
CA GLY A 164 2.41 5.39 5.41
C GLY A 164 3.60 5.65 4.49
N LEU A 165 4.81 5.61 5.05
CA LEU A 165 6.05 5.97 4.39
C LEU A 165 7.12 4.88 4.56
N ASP A 166 7.75 4.48 3.47
CA ASP A 166 8.85 3.50 3.46
C ASP A 166 10.19 4.16 3.11
N ARG A 167 11.01 4.43 4.13
CA ARG A 167 12.39 4.92 3.96
C ARG A 167 13.42 3.85 4.30
N THR A 168 13.09 2.57 4.08
CA THR A 168 13.95 1.42 4.41
C THR A 168 15.01 1.11 3.36
N TYR A 169 14.87 1.58 2.12
CA TYR A 169 15.91 1.45 1.09
C TYR A 169 17.04 2.40 1.38
N ILE A 170 18.26 1.87 1.46
CA ILE A 170 19.50 2.62 1.70
C ILE A 170 20.42 2.42 0.50
N ASP A 171 20.98 3.52 -0.01
CA ASP A 171 22.00 3.45 -1.05
C ASP A 171 23.24 2.72 -0.50
N ALA A 172 23.67 1.67 -1.20
CA ALA A 172 24.86 0.90 -0.81
C ALA A 172 26.13 1.77 -0.81
N ASP A 173 26.16 2.78 -1.68
CA ASP A 173 27.18 3.83 -1.67
C ASP A 173 26.82 4.89 -0.61
N LYS A 174 27.61 4.90 0.47
CA LYS A 174 27.41 5.82 1.61
C LYS A 174 27.48 7.28 1.22
N SER A 175 28.27 7.64 0.21
CA SER A 175 28.37 9.03 -0.26
C SER A 175 27.10 9.47 -0.97
N LYS A 176 26.46 8.54 -1.70
CA LYS A 176 25.16 8.79 -2.33
C LYS A 176 24.06 8.86 -1.29
N GLU A 177 24.06 7.95 -0.31
CA GLU A 177 23.09 7.98 0.78
C GLU A 177 23.14 9.30 1.55
N ALA A 178 24.34 9.76 1.92
CA ALA A 178 24.52 11.02 2.65
C ALA A 178 24.11 12.26 1.83
N ALA A 179 24.14 12.16 0.50
CA ALA A 179 23.73 13.25 -0.40
C ALA A 179 22.24 13.22 -0.73
N ARG A 180 21.57 12.07 -0.55
CA ARG A 180 20.15 11.87 -0.90
C ARG A 180 19.26 12.71 0.01
N LYS A 181 18.37 13.49 -0.59
CA LYS A 181 17.46 14.39 0.12
C LYS A 181 16.08 13.77 0.20
N THR A 182 15.65 13.43 1.41
CA THR A 182 14.29 12.97 1.66
C THR A 182 13.63 13.85 2.70
N SER A 183 12.39 14.23 2.44
CA SER A 183 11.57 15.08 3.33
C SER A 183 10.19 14.46 3.48
N ALA A 184 9.59 14.64 4.65
CA ALA A 184 8.19 14.34 4.87
C ALA A 184 7.61 15.40 5.79
N TRP A 185 6.74 16.31 5.35
CA TRP A 185 6.24 17.40 6.21
C TRP A 185 4.77 17.70 5.96
N ASP A 186 4.07 18.23 6.97
CA ASP A 186 2.65 18.55 6.87
C ASP A 186 1.78 17.37 6.37
N ASN A 187 2.13 16.11 6.66
CA ASN A 187 1.24 14.99 6.31
C ASN A 187 0.25 14.71 7.45
N ARG A 188 -0.86 14.06 7.10
CA ARG A 188 -1.89 13.60 8.04
C ARG A 188 -1.95 12.09 8.03
N PHE A 189 -1.87 11.50 9.22
CA PHE A 189 -1.84 10.05 9.39
C PHE A 189 -3.01 9.56 10.26
N PHE A 190 -3.54 8.37 9.94
CA PHE A 190 -4.47 7.68 10.84
C PHE A 190 -4.55 6.19 10.49
N SER A 191 -4.64 5.33 11.51
CA SER A 191 -4.91 3.89 11.31
C SER A 191 -3.94 3.18 10.34
N ASN A 192 -2.67 3.59 10.32
CA ASN A 192 -1.61 2.77 9.71
C ASN A 192 -1.21 1.69 10.71
N LEU A 193 -1.19 0.43 10.31
CA LEU A 193 -1.13 -0.68 11.27
C LEU A 193 0.23 -0.82 11.98
N GLU A 194 1.32 -0.49 11.29
CA GLU A 194 2.67 -0.69 11.85
C GLU A 194 3.38 0.62 12.18
N ALA A 195 3.27 1.63 11.32
CA ALA A 195 3.93 2.93 11.50
C ALA A 195 3.40 3.98 10.52
N ASP A 196 3.71 5.24 10.78
CA ASP A 196 3.58 6.30 9.78
C ASP A 196 4.80 6.37 8.88
N LEU A 197 5.98 6.10 9.45
CA LEU A 197 7.25 5.98 8.75
C LEU A 197 8.01 4.74 9.23
N THR A 198 8.56 3.98 8.28
CA THR A 198 9.51 2.90 8.58
C THR A 198 10.91 3.23 8.11
N LEU A 199 11.87 2.99 9.00
CA LEU A 199 13.30 3.11 8.76
C LEU A 199 14.00 1.76 8.96
N PRO A 200 15.19 1.54 8.37
CA PRO A 200 15.94 0.33 8.67
C PRO A 200 16.39 0.35 10.14
N SER A 201 16.20 -0.76 10.85
CA SER A 201 16.88 -0.99 12.13
C SER A 201 18.01 -2.01 11.88
N GLY A 202 19.16 -1.82 12.52
CA GLY A 202 20.27 -2.77 12.38
C GLY A 202 19.81 -4.22 12.62
N GLY A 203 20.33 -5.17 11.84
CA GLY A 203 20.02 -6.60 11.99
C GLY A 203 18.77 -7.09 11.24
N GLY A 204 18.30 -6.37 10.22
CA GLY A 204 17.26 -6.87 9.30
C GLY A 204 15.81 -6.68 9.77
N LYS A 205 15.58 -5.79 10.74
CA LYS A 205 14.25 -5.39 11.23
C LYS A 205 13.96 -3.94 10.82
N PHE A 206 12.74 -3.46 11.06
CA PHE A 206 12.38 -2.05 10.83
C PHE A 206 12.16 -1.29 12.13
N MET A 207 12.60 -0.04 12.17
CA MET A 207 12.13 0.94 13.16
C MET A 207 10.78 1.48 12.70
N ARG A 208 9.82 1.53 13.63
CA ARG A 208 8.47 2.04 13.41
C ARG A 208 8.38 3.40 14.07
N ILE A 209 8.12 4.43 13.28
CA ILE A 209 8.07 5.82 13.72
C ILE A 209 6.67 6.34 13.44
N PHE A 210 6.03 6.91 14.46
CA PHE A 210 4.74 7.57 14.35
C PHE A 210 4.94 9.08 14.18
N ALA A 211 3.96 9.78 13.61
CA ALA A 211 4.05 11.19 13.21
C ALA A 211 4.66 12.11 14.29
N ARG A 212 4.31 11.88 15.56
CA ARG A 212 4.81 12.62 16.74
C ARG A 212 6.29 12.42 17.09
N GLN A 213 6.99 11.57 16.33
CA GLN A 213 8.39 11.17 16.55
C GLN A 213 9.22 11.38 15.29
N PHE A 214 8.71 12.11 14.30
CA PHE A 214 9.41 12.34 13.04
C PHE A 214 10.69 13.15 13.22
N GLU A 215 10.79 13.91 14.32
CA GLU A 215 12.02 14.58 14.75
C GLU A 215 13.19 13.62 15.04
N ASP A 216 12.89 12.35 15.36
CA ASP A 216 13.90 11.31 15.59
C ASP A 216 14.39 10.67 14.27
N ALA A 217 13.77 11.01 13.13
CA ALA A 217 14.14 10.48 11.82
C ALA A 217 15.21 11.34 11.14
N GLU A 218 16.48 11.14 11.52
CA GLU A 218 17.64 11.89 11.01
C GLU A 218 17.81 11.85 9.46
N GLN A 219 17.17 10.90 8.78
CA GLN A 219 17.18 10.78 7.32
C GLN A 219 16.24 11.79 6.64
N LEU A 220 15.39 12.48 7.39
CA LEU A 220 14.51 13.51 6.88
C LEU A 220 15.15 14.89 7.05
N ILE A 221 15.32 15.63 5.96
CA ILE A 221 15.88 16.98 6.01
C ILE A 221 14.84 18.04 6.41
N GLU A 222 13.56 17.68 6.34
CA GLU A 222 12.39 18.48 6.72
C GLU A 222 11.30 17.50 7.17
N TYR A 223 10.75 17.73 8.36
CA TYR A 223 9.88 16.78 9.06
C TYR A 223 8.72 17.41 9.85
N GLU A 224 8.59 18.73 9.82
CA GLU A 224 7.67 19.48 10.66
C GLU A 224 6.21 19.34 10.19
N GLY A 225 5.27 19.54 11.11
CA GLY A 225 3.83 19.62 10.80
C GLY A 225 3.14 18.28 10.48
N ASN A 226 3.87 17.16 10.46
CA ASN A 226 3.26 15.84 10.43
C ASN A 226 2.47 15.60 11.71
N ALA A 227 1.26 15.07 11.56
CA ALA A 227 0.40 14.79 12.70
C ALA A 227 -0.51 13.60 12.44
N GLU A 228 -0.87 12.92 13.52
CA GLU A 228 -2.10 12.12 13.53
C GLU A 228 -3.29 13.05 13.31
N MET A 229 -4.30 12.59 12.56
CA MET A 229 -5.51 13.37 12.32
C MET A 229 -6.25 13.65 13.62
N SER A 230 -6.69 14.90 13.79
CA SER A 230 -7.59 15.31 14.86
C SER A 230 -8.99 14.72 14.67
N GLU A 231 -9.80 14.72 15.73
CA GLU A 231 -11.19 14.25 15.68
C GLU A 231 -12.02 14.94 14.59
N ALA A 232 -11.85 16.25 14.41
CA ALA A 232 -12.55 17.01 13.39
C ALA A 232 -12.16 16.56 11.96
N GLU A 233 -10.87 16.32 11.73
CA GLU A 233 -10.35 15.82 10.46
C GLU A 233 -10.82 14.39 10.18
N ILE A 234 -10.82 13.52 11.21
CA ILE A 234 -11.36 12.15 11.13
C ILE A 234 -12.84 12.18 10.75
N ASN A 235 -13.64 13.01 11.41
CA ASN A 235 -15.07 13.14 11.12
C ASN A 235 -15.34 13.63 9.69
N ALA A 236 -14.53 14.58 9.19
CA ALA A 236 -14.64 15.07 7.82
C ALA A 236 -14.34 13.96 6.79
N LEU A 237 -13.30 13.16 7.02
CA LEU A 237 -12.93 12.07 6.13
C LEU A 237 -13.92 10.90 6.21
N ALA A 238 -14.35 10.51 7.40
CA ALA A 238 -15.31 9.43 7.61
C ALA A 238 -16.69 9.70 6.97
N ALA A 239 -17.05 10.97 6.79
CA ALA A 239 -18.28 11.36 6.11
C ALA A 239 -18.29 11.06 4.59
N VAL A 240 -17.11 10.87 3.97
CA VAL A 240 -16.98 10.64 2.52
C VAL A 240 -16.38 9.29 2.15
N VAL A 241 -15.66 8.64 3.06
CA VAL A 241 -15.15 7.27 2.88
C VAL A 241 -16.30 6.25 2.94
N ASP A 242 -16.20 5.17 2.17
CA ASP A 242 -17.15 4.06 2.24
C ASP A 242 -17.20 3.45 3.65
N THR A 243 -18.33 3.64 4.35
CA THR A 243 -18.49 3.21 5.75
C THR A 243 -18.28 1.70 5.95
N PRO A 244 -18.87 0.80 5.13
CA PRO A 244 -18.60 -0.63 5.24
C PRO A 244 -17.12 -0.98 5.07
N TYR A 245 -16.44 -0.40 4.09
CA TYR A 245 -15.01 -0.66 3.85
C TYR A 245 -14.14 -0.18 5.02
N LEU A 246 -14.40 1.03 5.51
CA LEU A 246 -13.67 1.61 6.64
C LEU A 246 -13.88 0.76 7.91
N ALA A 247 -15.13 0.41 8.21
CA ALA A 247 -15.46 -0.44 9.35
C ALA A 247 -14.75 -1.80 9.26
N GLY A 248 -14.80 -2.44 8.08
CA GLY A 248 -14.11 -3.71 7.83
C GLY A 248 -12.59 -3.64 8.06
N PHE A 249 -11.96 -2.54 7.63
CA PHE A 249 -10.52 -2.36 7.84
C PHE A 249 -10.19 -2.17 9.33
N LEU A 250 -10.96 -1.31 10.02
CA LEU A 250 -10.74 -1.00 11.44
C LEU A 250 -11.02 -2.20 12.36
N SER A 251 -11.86 -3.15 11.92
CA SER A 251 -12.15 -4.39 12.65
C SER A 251 -11.41 -5.61 12.09
N MET A 252 -10.36 -5.41 11.29
CA MET A 252 -9.66 -6.51 10.65
C MET A 252 -8.95 -7.42 11.67
N ASP A 253 -9.09 -8.74 11.48
CA ASP A 253 -8.46 -9.78 12.28
C ASP A 253 -8.09 -10.98 11.38
N GLY A 254 -7.24 -11.88 11.88
CA GLY A 254 -6.83 -13.06 11.13
C GLY A 254 -6.13 -14.12 11.97
N THR A 255 -6.15 -15.36 11.46
CA THR A 255 -5.48 -16.51 12.08
C THR A 255 -4.65 -17.26 11.05
N ALA A 256 -3.55 -17.88 11.49
CA ALA A 256 -2.72 -18.76 10.68
C ALA A 256 -2.45 -20.07 11.44
N SER A 257 -2.54 -21.20 10.73
CA SER A 257 -2.16 -22.52 11.22
C SER A 257 -1.36 -23.29 10.16
N MET A 258 -0.50 -24.20 10.60
CA MET A 258 0.30 -25.04 9.72
C MET A 258 0.01 -26.51 10.01
N ASP A 259 -0.58 -27.20 9.04
CA ASP A 259 -0.89 -28.62 9.14
C ASP A 259 0.13 -29.44 8.36
N HIS A 260 0.74 -30.41 9.02
CA HIS A 260 1.64 -31.38 8.39
C HIS A 260 0.87 -32.66 8.10
N ASN A 261 0.59 -32.95 6.82
CA ASN A 261 0.09 -34.25 6.40
C ASN A 261 1.24 -35.11 5.85
N PRO A 262 1.86 -35.99 6.64
CA PRO A 262 2.96 -36.86 6.18
C PRO A 262 2.53 -37.84 5.07
N ASN A 263 1.23 -38.07 4.90
CA ASN A 263 0.67 -39.02 3.93
C ASN A 263 0.20 -38.34 2.63
N SER A 264 0.47 -37.04 2.42
CA SER A 264 0.24 -36.43 1.12
C SER A 264 1.18 -37.07 0.08
N SER A 265 0.74 -37.19 -1.17
CA SER A 265 1.57 -37.77 -2.24
C SER A 265 2.93 -37.06 -2.38
N GLU A 266 2.95 -35.74 -2.21
CA GLU A 266 4.17 -34.93 -2.16
C GLU A 266 5.05 -35.31 -0.96
N ASN A 267 4.50 -35.45 0.25
CA ASN A 267 5.28 -35.79 1.44
C ASN A 267 5.76 -37.24 1.46
N ILE A 268 5.00 -38.17 0.88
CA ILE A 268 5.44 -39.55 0.64
C ILE A 268 6.65 -39.56 -0.30
N PHE A 269 6.60 -38.77 -1.39
CA PHE A 269 7.70 -38.68 -2.35
C PHE A 269 8.93 -37.99 -1.75
N ARG A 270 8.74 -36.90 -0.98
CA ARG A 270 9.82 -36.20 -0.26
C ARG A 270 10.47 -37.10 0.79
N SER A 271 9.66 -37.86 1.54
CA SER A 271 10.14 -38.87 2.50
C SER A 271 10.98 -39.96 1.80
N ALA A 272 10.51 -40.47 0.66
CA ALA A 272 11.25 -41.44 -0.15
C ALA A 272 12.59 -40.90 -0.69
N LEU A 273 12.73 -39.58 -0.83
CA LEU A 273 13.95 -38.89 -1.24
C LEU A 273 14.81 -38.38 -0.06
N GLY A 274 14.44 -38.70 1.19
CA GLY A 274 15.15 -38.22 2.38
C GLY A 274 15.04 -36.71 2.62
N MET A 275 14.03 -36.06 2.04
CA MET A 275 13.77 -34.62 2.16
C MET A 275 12.80 -34.32 3.30
N ASN A 276 12.95 -33.15 3.92
CA ASN A 276 12.02 -32.67 4.94
C ASN A 276 10.58 -32.57 4.39
N LEU A 277 9.60 -33.01 5.19
CA LEU A 277 8.18 -32.92 4.85
C LEU A 277 7.71 -31.46 4.83
N ARG A 278 6.72 -31.17 3.99
CA ARG A 278 6.13 -29.84 3.79
C ARG A 278 4.76 -29.76 4.45
N GLY A 279 4.51 -28.69 5.21
CA GLY A 279 3.20 -28.39 5.75
C GLY A 279 2.30 -27.69 4.72
N THR A 280 0.98 -27.83 4.89
CA THR A 280 -0.03 -26.98 4.24
C THR A 280 -0.40 -25.90 5.24
N SER A 281 -0.16 -24.62 4.91
CA SER A 281 -0.64 -23.52 5.74
C SER A 281 -2.09 -23.22 5.41
N SER A 282 -2.91 -23.04 6.45
CA SER A 282 -4.26 -22.49 6.34
C SER A 282 -4.30 -21.15 7.06
N TYR A 283 -4.94 -20.15 6.46
CA TYR A 283 -5.10 -18.84 7.07
C TYR A 283 -6.51 -18.31 6.81
N THR A 284 -6.98 -17.46 7.71
CA THR A 284 -8.18 -16.66 7.52
C THR A 284 -7.86 -15.20 7.80
N VAL A 285 -8.49 -14.32 7.06
CA VAL A 285 -8.46 -12.87 7.27
C VAL A 285 -9.88 -12.36 7.08
N SER A 286 -10.34 -11.51 8.01
CA SER A 286 -11.69 -10.97 7.94
C SER A 286 -11.85 -9.95 6.80
N MET A 287 -10.75 -9.33 6.36
CA MET A 287 -10.69 -8.43 5.21
C MET A 287 -9.32 -8.55 4.52
N TYR A 288 -9.29 -8.45 3.20
CA TYR A 288 -8.04 -8.23 2.45
C TYR A 288 -8.35 -7.77 1.04
N MET A 289 -7.97 -6.54 0.69
CA MET A 289 -8.08 -6.03 -0.69
C MET A 289 -9.48 -6.25 -1.28
N ASN A 290 -10.57 -6.14 -0.51
CA ASN A 290 -11.93 -6.23 -1.06
C ASN A 290 -12.11 -5.12 -2.11
N GLN A 291 -13.01 -5.30 -3.08
CA GLN A 291 -13.25 -4.25 -4.10
C GLN A 291 -13.83 -3.01 -3.43
N TYR A 292 -13.16 -1.87 -3.58
CA TYR A 292 -13.68 -0.58 -3.16
C TYR A 292 -14.63 -0.04 -4.25
N PRO A 293 -15.80 0.53 -3.87
CA PRO A 293 -16.78 1.02 -4.85
C PRO A 293 -16.26 2.21 -5.67
N LEU A 294 -16.22 2.04 -7.00
CA LEU A 294 -15.72 3.05 -7.94
C LEU A 294 -16.50 4.37 -7.83
N GLU A 295 -17.82 4.28 -7.68
CA GLU A 295 -18.71 5.42 -7.61
C GLU A 295 -18.50 6.29 -6.36
N LYS A 296 -17.89 5.74 -5.31
CA LYS A 296 -17.59 6.47 -4.07
C LYS A 296 -16.21 7.12 -4.06
N ALA A 297 -15.28 6.63 -4.88
CA ALA A 297 -13.90 7.12 -4.90
C ALA A 297 -13.77 8.63 -5.21
N PRO A 298 -14.55 9.24 -6.14
CA PRO A 298 -14.48 10.68 -6.41
C PRO A 298 -14.81 11.58 -5.22
N ALA A 299 -15.59 11.09 -4.24
CA ALA A 299 -15.98 11.88 -3.08
C ALA A 299 -14.79 12.21 -2.15
N LEU A 300 -13.66 11.51 -2.28
CA LEU A 300 -12.45 11.75 -1.51
C LEU A 300 -11.71 13.03 -1.92
N PHE A 301 -12.03 13.62 -3.07
CA PHE A 301 -11.51 14.92 -3.44
C PHE A 301 -12.17 16.04 -2.61
N GLY A 302 -11.33 16.77 -1.87
CA GLY A 302 -11.74 17.81 -0.93
C GLY A 302 -12.30 17.27 0.38
N ALA A 303 -11.94 16.05 0.77
CA ALA A 303 -12.32 15.47 2.05
C ALA A 303 -11.79 16.30 3.24
N LEU A 304 -10.59 16.84 3.10
CA LEU A 304 -9.98 17.75 4.06
C LEU A 304 -9.38 18.96 3.35
N LYS A 305 -9.62 20.15 3.88
CA LYS A 305 -9.08 21.39 3.33
C LYS A 305 -7.56 21.42 3.50
N ASP A 306 -6.84 21.81 2.45
CA ASP A 306 -5.39 22.00 2.43
C ASP A 306 -4.53 20.72 2.62
N PHE A 307 -5.15 19.55 2.83
CA PHE A 307 -4.47 18.25 2.94
C PHE A 307 -5.15 17.18 2.08
N GLY A 308 -4.34 16.32 1.49
CA GLY A 308 -4.79 15.29 0.57
C GLY A 308 -5.35 15.86 -0.73
N ALA A 309 -6.02 15.02 -1.50
CA ALA A 309 -6.58 15.41 -2.79
C ALA A 309 -7.66 16.47 -2.60
N GLN A 310 -7.50 17.61 -3.25
CA GLN A 310 -8.41 18.76 -3.29
C GLN A 310 -9.32 18.71 -4.51
N LYS A 311 -10.52 19.30 -4.41
CA LYS A 311 -11.45 19.37 -5.55
C LYS A 311 -10.79 20.04 -6.76
N PRO A 312 -10.65 19.33 -7.90
CA PRO A 312 -10.24 19.94 -9.15
C PRO A 312 -11.12 21.15 -9.53
N PRO A 313 -10.57 22.15 -10.23
CA PRO A 313 -11.33 23.32 -10.67
C PRO A 313 -12.49 23.00 -11.63
N ILE A 314 -12.44 21.84 -12.31
CA ILE A 314 -13.44 21.38 -13.27
C ILE A 314 -13.50 19.84 -13.19
N TRP A 315 -14.71 19.29 -13.08
CA TRP A 315 -15.02 17.87 -13.29
C TRP A 315 -15.86 17.72 -14.57
#